data_AF-A0A956Y2Y6-F1
#
_entry.id   AF-A0A956Y2Y6-F1
#
_cell.length_a   1.000
_cell.length_b   1.000
_cell.length_c   1.000
_cell.angle_alpha   90.00
_cell.angle_beta   90.00
_cell.angle_gamma   90.00
#
_symmetry.space_group_name_H-M   'P 1'
#
loop_
_entity.id
_entity.type
_entity.pdbx_description
1 polymer ?
#
loop_
_entity_poly.entity_id
_entity_poly.type
_entity_poly.pdbx_seq_one_letter_code
_entity_poly.pdbx_strand_id
1 'polypeptide(L)'
;NLNELYLSSNQLTYLPPEISQLSHLCYLIIIDNALHHLPTELAQLKILSVDSCRLDIDFNPLITPPPDVVAQGTPAILDYLRNQAAMQAQQITLAIAGMVGLVAAFLLAFRWRTRRLGRKKKREN
;
A
#
# COMPACT_ATOMS: atom_id res chain seq x y z
N ASN A 1 13.68 -15.29 15.10
CA ASN A 1 12.47 -15.66 15.85
C ASN A 1 12.20 -14.58 16.90
N LEU A 2 11.97 -13.34 16.45
CA LEU A 2 11.78 -12.19 17.34
C LEU A 2 10.30 -12.05 17.64
N ASN A 3 9.94 -12.03 18.92
CA ASN A 3 8.55 -11.95 19.38
C ASN A 3 8.18 -10.55 19.90
N GLU A 4 9.18 -9.81 20.38
CA GLU A 4 9.00 -8.51 21.03
C GLU A 4 9.99 -7.52 20.46
N LEU A 5 9.52 -6.33 20.11
CA LEU A 5 10.33 -5.24 19.60
C LEU A 5 9.90 -3.92 20.26
N TYR A 6 10.82 -3.35 21.03
CA TYR A 6 10.65 -2.08 21.74
C TYR A 6 11.51 -1.01 21.08
N LEU A 7 10.87 0.04 20.61
CA LEU A 7 11.46 1.16 19.88
C LEU A 7 11.00 2.52 20.44
N SER A 8 10.42 2.54 21.64
CA SER A 8 9.86 3.76 22.23
C SER A 8 10.90 4.84 22.48
N SER A 9 10.48 6.11 22.48
CA SER A 9 11.30 7.30 22.74
C SER A 9 12.52 7.40 21.82
N ASN A 10 12.27 7.22 20.52
CA ASN A 10 13.25 7.41 19.47
C ASN A 10 12.78 8.52 18.51
N GLN A 11 13.54 8.74 17.44
CA GLN A 11 13.24 9.74 16.41
C GLN A 11 12.83 9.07 15.10
N LEU A 12 12.16 7.91 15.18
CA LEU A 12 11.74 7.18 13.98
C LEU A 12 10.67 7.99 13.26
N THR A 13 10.91 8.29 11.99
CA THR A 13 9.98 9.02 11.12
C THR A 13 9.18 8.08 10.20
N TYR A 14 9.68 6.87 9.99
CA TYR A 14 9.00 5.79 9.26
C TYR A 14 9.41 4.43 9.82
N LEU A 15 8.60 3.41 9.52
CA LEU A 15 8.96 2.01 9.71
C LEU A 15 9.19 1.37 8.34
N PRO A 16 10.25 0.56 8.19
CA PRO A 16 10.53 -0.15 6.95
C PRO A 16 9.44 -1.20 6.66
N PRO A 17 9.02 -1.39 5.40
CA PRO A 17 8.06 -2.44 5.01
C PRO A 17 8.57 -3.86 5.35
N GLU A 18 9.90 -4.02 5.44
CA GLU A 18 10.56 -5.27 5.86
C GLU A 18 10.22 -5.69 7.30
N ILE A 19 9.56 -4.85 8.10
CA ILE A 19 9.02 -5.25 9.41
C ILE A 19 8.08 -6.46 9.31
N SER A 20 7.41 -6.62 8.17
CA SER A 20 6.57 -7.78 7.84
C SER A 20 7.31 -9.12 7.84
N GLN A 21 8.64 -9.11 7.68
CA GLN A 21 9.47 -10.32 7.72
C GLN A 21 9.62 -10.89 9.13
N LEU A 22 9.31 -10.09 10.17
CA LEU A 22 9.28 -10.54 11.55
C LEU A 22 8.01 -11.36 11.83
N SER A 23 7.87 -12.50 11.17
CA SER A 23 6.64 -13.32 11.14
C SER A 23 6.13 -13.77 12.51
N HIS A 24 7.00 -13.76 13.53
CA HIS A 24 6.71 -14.14 14.92
C HIS A 24 6.48 -12.97 15.87
N LEU A 25 6.52 -11.73 15.38
CA LEU A 25 6.36 -10.54 16.19
C LEU A 25 4.94 -10.48 16.76
N CYS A 26 4.86 -10.42 18.09
CA CYS A 26 3.63 -10.34 18.86
C CYS A 26 3.52 -8.99 19.61
N TYR A 27 4.65 -8.42 20.03
CA TYR A 27 4.66 -7.10 20.68
C TYR A 27 5.52 -6.14 19.90
N LEU A 28 4.91 -5.04 19.45
CA LEU A 28 5.58 -3.97 18.75
C LEU A 28 5.22 -2.65 19.43
N ILE A 29 6.18 -2.09 20.17
CA ILE A 29 5.98 -0.90 20.99
C ILE A 29 6.87 0.21 20.43
N ILE A 30 6.26 1.27 19.90
CA ILE A 30 6.93 2.36 19.17
C ILE A 30 6.43 3.72 19.68
N ILE A 31 6.17 3.77 20.97
CA ILE A 31 5.60 4.95 21.64
C ILE A 31 6.58 6.13 21.54
N ASP A 32 6.10 7.36 21.45
CA ASP A 32 6.95 8.56 21.52
C ASP A 32 8.02 8.56 20.41
N ASN A 33 7.54 8.64 19.18
CA ASN A 33 8.34 8.72 17.96
C ASN A 33 7.75 9.77 17.02
N ALA A 34 8.32 9.94 15.83
CA ALA A 34 7.89 10.91 14.82
C ALA A 34 7.19 10.26 13.62
N LEU A 35 6.52 9.12 13.83
CA LEU A 35 5.83 8.40 12.75
C LEU A 35 4.59 9.17 12.29
N HIS A 36 4.53 9.44 10.99
CA HIS A 36 3.35 10.04 10.36
C HIS A 36 2.44 8.98 9.73
N HIS A 37 3.02 7.85 9.33
CA HIS A 37 2.34 6.74 8.69
C HIS A 37 2.88 5.40 9.18
N LEU A 38 2.04 4.37 9.15
CA LEU A 38 2.45 2.98 9.30
C LEU A 38 2.51 2.28 7.94
N PRO A 39 3.48 1.38 7.71
CA PRO A 39 3.54 0.58 6.49
C PRO A 39 2.34 -0.37 6.43
N THR A 40 1.73 -0.52 5.25
CA THR A 40 0.58 -1.41 5.08
C THR A 40 0.98 -2.89 5.23
N GLU A 41 2.26 -3.19 5.02
CA GLU A 41 2.88 -4.49 5.24
C GLU A 41 2.79 -4.97 6.70
N LEU A 42 2.59 -4.05 7.65
CA LEU A 42 2.38 -4.39 9.06
C LEU A 42 1.12 -5.26 9.25
N ALA A 43 0.11 -5.11 8.38
CA ALA A 43 -1.09 -5.95 8.37
C ALA A 43 -0.84 -7.42 7.93
N GLN A 44 0.35 -7.73 7.40
CA GLN A 44 0.75 -9.08 7.01
C GLN A 44 1.28 -9.91 8.19
N LEU A 45 1.59 -9.26 9.33
CA LEU A 45 2.04 -9.91 10.55
C LEU A 45 0.88 -10.70 11.19
N LYS A 46 0.79 -11.98 10.84
CA LYS A 46 -0.30 -12.87 11.32
C LYS A 46 -0.33 -13.00 12.83
N ILE A 47 0.85 -13.06 13.48
CA ILE A 47 0.94 -13.23 14.93
C ILE A 47 0.52 -11.95 15.66
N LEU A 48 0.90 -10.77 15.16
CA LEU A 48 0.48 -9.49 15.74
C LEU A 48 -1.05 -9.30 15.75
N SER A 49 -1.78 -10.00 14.86
CA SER A 49 -3.24 -9.98 14.79
C SER A 49 -3.93 -10.89 15.81
N VAL A 50 -3.19 -11.67 16.60
CA VAL A 50 -3.76 -12.52 17.65
C VAL A 50 -4.12 -11.66 18.87
N ASP A 51 -5.23 -11.96 19.55
CA ASP A 51 -5.75 -11.17 20.68
C ASP A 51 -4.75 -10.97 21.84
N SER A 52 -3.76 -11.86 21.99
CA SER A 52 -2.70 -11.75 23.00
C SER A 52 -1.58 -10.76 22.65
N CYS A 53 -1.54 -10.29 21.40
CA CYS A 53 -0.48 -9.47 20.84
C CYS A 53 -0.86 -7.98 20.81
N ARG A 54 0.13 -7.08 20.86
CA ARG A 54 -0.11 -5.63 21.01
C ARG A 54 0.79 -4.81 20.10
N LEU A 55 0.16 -3.89 19.37
CA LEU A 55 0.81 -2.77 18.71
C LEU A 55 0.54 -1.52 19.54
N ASP A 56 1.60 -0.84 19.98
CA ASP A 56 1.49 0.42 20.69
C ASP A 56 2.28 1.50 19.94
N ILE A 57 1.56 2.54 19.54
CA ILE A 57 2.04 3.61 18.66
C ILE A 57 1.66 4.99 19.21
N ASP A 58 1.29 5.04 20.50
CA ASP A 58 0.89 6.29 21.14
C ASP A 58 2.02 7.32 21.08
N PHE A 59 1.64 8.60 21.17
CA PHE A 59 2.57 9.72 21.07
C PHE A 59 3.39 9.72 19.77
N ASN A 60 2.76 9.33 18.66
CA ASN A 60 3.26 9.59 17.30
C ASN A 60 2.33 10.58 16.59
N PRO A 61 2.86 11.49 15.74
CA PRO A 61 2.07 12.43 14.94
C PRO A 61 1.41 11.74 13.73
N LEU A 62 0.68 10.65 13.97
CA LEU A 62 0.07 9.83 12.93
C LEU A 62 -1.04 10.60 12.21
N ILE A 63 -0.92 10.64 10.89
CA ILE A 63 -1.97 11.10 9.97
C ILE A 63 -2.77 9.88 9.48
N THR A 64 -2.11 8.74 9.36
CA THR A 64 -2.71 7.49 8.86
C THR A 64 -2.07 6.31 9.59
N PRO A 65 -2.82 5.49 10.34
CA PRO A 65 -4.28 5.51 10.56
C PRO A 65 -4.77 6.76 11.34
N PRO A 66 -6.04 7.17 11.17
CA PRO A 66 -6.59 8.32 11.88
C PRO A 66 -6.81 8.01 13.37
N PRO A 67 -6.91 9.03 14.24
CA PRO A 67 -6.95 8.85 15.69
C PRO A 67 -8.10 7.97 16.21
N ASP A 68 -9.25 7.99 15.54
CA ASP A 68 -10.42 7.17 15.88
C ASP A 68 -10.18 5.67 15.66
N VAL A 69 -9.38 5.31 14.65
CA VAL A 69 -8.96 3.92 14.41
C VAL A 69 -7.91 3.51 15.42
N VAL A 70 -6.96 4.40 15.75
CA VAL A 70 -5.92 4.13 16.75
C VAL A 70 -6.55 3.86 18.12
N ALA A 71 -7.56 4.65 18.50
CA ALA A 71 -8.27 4.48 19.78
C ALA A 71 -9.03 3.15 19.92
N GLN A 72 -9.35 2.48 18.81
CA GLN A 72 -9.99 1.15 18.80
C GLN A 72 -8.98 0.00 19.03
N GLY A 73 -7.68 0.30 19.02
CA GLY A 73 -6.61 -0.65 19.35
C GLY A 73 -6.07 -1.44 18.15
N THR A 74 -5.20 -2.42 18.45
CA THR A 74 -4.44 -3.20 17.47
C THR A 74 -5.29 -3.78 16.33
N PRO A 75 -6.44 -4.46 16.58
CA PRO A 75 -7.19 -5.10 15.50
C PRO A 75 -7.70 -4.09 14.48
N ALA A 76 -8.23 -2.96 14.94
CA ALA A 76 -8.77 -1.90 14.07
C ALA A 76 -7.66 -1.26 13.22
N ILE A 77 -6.48 -1.03 13.80
CA ILE A 77 -5.32 -0.51 13.09
C ILE A 77 -4.90 -1.48 11.97
N LEU A 78 -4.79 -2.78 12.28
CA LEU A 78 -4.38 -3.78 11.29
C LEU A 78 -5.43 -3.98 10.19
N ASP A 79 -6.71 -3.94 10.53
CA ASP A 79 -7.81 -4.01 9.56
C ASP A 79 -7.81 -2.78 8.64
N TYR A 80 -7.59 -1.60 9.20
CA TYR A 80 -7.46 -0.37 8.42
C TYR A 80 -6.29 -0.46 7.42
N LEU A 81 -5.12 -0.91 7.88
CA LEU A 81 -3.94 -1.08 7.02
C LEU A 81 -4.16 -2.15 5.93
N ARG A 82 -4.88 -3.23 6.25
CA ARG A 82 -5.26 -4.27 5.28
C ARG A 82 -6.19 -3.73 4.20
N ASN A 83 -7.18 -2.94 4.60
CA ASN A 83 -8.10 -2.29 3.67
C ASN A 83 -7.36 -1.26 2.78
N GLN A 84 -6.41 -0.51 3.36
CA GLN A 84 -5.57 0.42 2.62
C GLN A 84 -4.70 -0.29 1.58
N ALA A 85 -4.08 -1.42 1.94
CA ALA A 85 -3.30 -2.24 1.00
C ALA A 85 -4.18 -2.72 -0.18
N ALA A 86 -5.40 -3.18 0.11
CA ALA A 86 -6.34 -3.63 -0.91
C ALA A 86 -6.73 -2.50 -1.87
N MET A 87 -7.01 -1.30 -1.34
CA MET A 87 -7.34 -0.12 -2.16
C MET A 87 -6.17 0.30 -3.06
N GLN A 88 -4.94 0.29 -2.54
CA GLN A 88 -3.74 0.59 -3.33
C GLN A 88 -3.57 -0.38 -4.51
N ALA A 89 -3.75 -1.69 -4.26
CA ALA A 89 -3.66 -2.70 -5.31
C ALA A 89 -4.72 -2.53 -6.41
N GLN A 90 -5.96 -2.18 -6.04
CA GLN A 90 -7.04 -1.90 -6.99
C GLN A 90 -6.74 -0.68 -7.87
N GLN A 91 -6.25 0.41 -7.27
CA GLN A 91 -5.89 1.62 -8.02
C GLN A 91 -4.79 1.34 -9.04
N ILE A 92 -3.77 0.57 -8.68
CA ILE A 92 -2.70 0.15 -9.61
C ILE A 92 -3.28 -0.69 -10.74
N THR A 93 -4.14 -1.66 -10.42
CA THR A 93 -4.76 -2.55 -11.41
C THR A 93 -5.60 -1.76 -12.43
N LEU A 94 -6.41 -0.81 -11.96
CA LEU A 94 -7.20 0.07 -12.81
C LEU A 94 -6.33 0.98 -13.68
N ALA A 95 -5.26 1.54 -13.12
CA ALA A 95 -4.30 2.36 -13.87
C ALA A 95 -3.63 1.55 -15.00
N ILE A 96 -3.23 0.31 -14.73
CA ILE A 96 -2.65 -0.60 -15.73
C ILE A 96 -3.68 -0.92 -16.82
N ALA A 97 -4.91 -1.28 -16.44
CA ALA A 97 -5.97 -1.58 -17.39
C ALA A 97 -6.26 -0.39 -18.33
N GLY A 98 -6.31 0.83 -17.77
CA GLY A 98 -6.46 2.06 -18.53
C GLY A 98 -5.30 2.29 -19.53
N MET A 99 -4.06 2.09 -19.08
CA MET A 99 -2.88 2.20 -19.95
C MET A 99 -2.91 1.21 -21.11
N VAL A 100 -3.25 -0.06 -20.85
CA VAL A 100 -3.37 -1.09 -21.90
C VAL A 100 -4.42 -0.70 -22.94
N GLY A 101 -5.57 -0.17 -22.50
CA GLY A 101 -6.62 0.32 -23.39
C GLY A 101 -6.15 1.46 -24.29
N LEU A 102 -5.42 2.43 -23.74
CA LEU A 102 -4.86 3.56 -24.51
C LEU A 102 -3.85 3.08 -25.57
N VAL A 103 -2.96 2.15 -25.21
CA VAL A 103 -1.98 1.57 -26.15
C VAL A 103 -2.71 0.85 -27.29
N ALA A 104 -3.73 0.04 -26.98
CA ALA A 104 -4.51 -0.65 -28.01
C ALA A 104 -5.23 0.31 -28.97
N ALA A 105 -5.85 1.37 -28.43
CA ALA A 105 -6.51 2.41 -29.23
C ALA A 105 -5.52 3.13 -30.15
N PHE A 106 -4.32 3.45 -29.64
CA PHE A 106 -3.25 4.07 -30.41
C PHE A 106 -2.80 3.19 -31.59
N LEU A 107 -2.58 1.89 -31.35
CA LEU A 107 -2.20 0.93 -32.39
C LEU A 107 -3.29 0.78 -33.47
N LEU A 108 -4.56 0.74 -33.07
CA LEU A 108 -5.69 0.69 -34.01
C LEU A 108 -5.78 1.97 -34.85
N ALA A 109 -5.64 3.14 -34.23
CA ALA A 109 -5.62 4.42 -34.92
C ALA A 109 -4.45 4.51 -35.91
N PHE A 110 -3.26 4.05 -35.50
CA PHE A 110 -2.09 3.97 -36.35
C PHE A 110 -2.32 3.06 -37.56
N ARG A 111 -2.86 1.85 -37.32
CA ARG A 111 -3.20 0.89 -38.39
C ARG A 111 -4.28 1.41 -39.33
N TRP A 112 -5.27 2.13 -38.81
CA TRP A 112 -6.29 2.77 -39.64
C TRP A 112 -5.69 3.88 -40.52
N ARG A 113 -4.79 4.70 -39.97
CA ARG A 113 -4.10 5.78 -40.69
C ARG A 113 -3.26 5.26 -41.84
N THR A 114 -2.46 4.21 -41.63
CA THR A 114 -1.61 3.62 -42.68
C THR A 114 -2.44 3.02 -43.82
N ARG A 115 -3.55 2.32 -43.50
CA ARG A 115 -4.50 1.82 -44.51
C ARG A 115 -5.13 2.95 -45.34
N ARG A 116 -5.49 4.08 -44.72
CA ARG A 116 -6.09 5.22 -45.42
C ARG A 116 -5.12 5.89 -46.40
N LEU A 117 -3.85 6.00 -46.02
CA LEU A 117 -2.80 6.52 -46.91
C LEU A 117 -2.56 5.60 -48.12
N GLY A 118 -2.53 4.28 -47.91
CA GLY A 118 -2.43 3.31 -49.02
C GLY A 118 -3.62 3.39 -50.00
N ARG A 119 -4.85 3.65 -49.51
CA ARG A 119 -6.04 3.82 -50.36
C ARG A 119 -6.01 5.11 -51.19
N LYS A 120 -5.43 6.20 -50.69
CA LYS A 120 -5.28 7.45 -51.47
C LYS A 120 -4.30 7.29 -52.62
N LYS A 121 -3.15 6.65 -52.36
CA LYS A 121 -2.11 6.40 -53.38
C LYS A 121 -2.59 5.51 -54.54
N LYS A 122 -3.58 4.63 -54.31
CA LYS A 122 -4.20 3.78 -55.36
C LYS A 122 -5.27 4.51 -56.19
N ARG A 123 -5.71 5.71 -55.80
CA ARG A 123 -6.68 6.53 -56.54
C ARG A 123 -6.03 7.63 -57.40
N GLU A 124 -4.74 7.88 -57.18
CA GLU A 124 -3.95 8.89 -57.90
C GLU A 124 -3.11 8.28 -59.04
N ASN A 125 -3.14 6.94 -59.20
CA ASN A 125 -2.61 6.19 -60.34
C ASN A 125 -3.75 5.57 -61.12
#